data_AF-A0A2G6R484-F1
#
_entry.id   AF-A0A2G6R484-F1
#
_cell.length_a   1.000
_cell.length_b   1.000
_cell.length_c   1.000
_cell.angle_alpha   90.00
_cell.angle_beta   90.00
_cell.angle_gamma   90.00
#
_symmetry.space_group_name_H-M   'P 1'
#
loop_
_entity.id
_entity.type
_entity.pdbx_description
1 polymer ?
#
loop_
_entity_poly.entity_id
_entity_poly.type
_entity_poly.pdbx_seq_one_letter_code
_entity_poly.pdbx_strand_id
1 'polypeptide(L)' 'MSATLKHIKINDTKIPVIFEKQNKLPILNLQLVFQNSGYIQDGSKNGLASLSSKLLNE' A
#
# COMPACT_ATOMS: atom_id res chain seq x y z
N MET A 1 8.14 17.86 11.18
CA MET A 1 7.52 16.71 10.51
C MET A 1 6.62 17.28 9.43
N SER A 2 6.96 17.05 8.17
CA SER A 2 6.15 17.49 7.02
C SER A 2 6.10 16.30 6.08
N ALA A 3 4.91 15.70 5.96
CA ALA A 3 4.67 14.62 5.02
C ALA A 3 4.45 15.24 3.63
N THR A 4 5.24 14.80 2.65
CA THR A 4 5.06 15.25 1.26
C THR A 4 4.21 14.20 0.54
N LEU A 5 3.04 14.61 0.05
CA LEU A 5 2.24 13.78 -0.85
C LEU A 5 2.79 13.91 -2.26
N LYS A 6 3.38 12.84 -2.78
CA LYS A 6 3.87 12.76 -4.16
C LYS A 6 2.98 11.80 -4.94
N HIS A 7 2.79 12.05 -6.22
CA HIS A 7 2.13 11.11 -7.12
C HIS A 7 3.17 10.59 -8.10
N ILE A 8 3.48 9.31 -8.01
CA ILE A 8 4.35 8.65 -8.98
C ILE A 8 3.44 8.11 -10.08
N LYS A 9 3.67 8.52 -11.32
CA LYS A 9 2.97 7.96 -12.48
C LYS A 9 3.81 6.81 -13.04
N ILE A 10 3.30 5.59 -12.96
CA ILE A 10 3.89 4.41 -13.58
C ILE A 10 2.93 3.96 -14.67
N ASN A 11 3.36 4.04 -15.93
CA ASN A 11 2.51 3.84 -17.10
C ASN A 11 1.28 4.79 -17.05
N ASP A 12 0.07 4.24 -17.07
CA ASP A 12 -1.19 4.99 -16.94
C ASP A 12 -1.71 5.08 -15.50
N THR A 13 -1.04 4.45 -14.54
CA THR A 13 -1.48 4.41 -13.14
C THR A 13 -0.79 5.49 -12.31
N LYS A 14 -1.59 6.30 -11.60
CA LYS A 14 -1.09 7.28 -10.62
C LYS A 14 -1.10 6.65 -9.24
N ILE A 15 0.08 6.46 -8.65
CA ILE A 15 0.25 5.90 -7.32
C ILE A 15 0.55 7.04 -6.34
N PRO A 16 -0.32 7.30 -5.35
CA PRO A 16 -0.05 8.27 -4.30
C PRO A 16 0.99 7.69 -3.33
N VAL A 17 2.05 8.45 -3.07
CA VAL A 17 3.15 8.10 -2.16
C VAL A 17 3.26 9.18 -1.11
N ILE A 18 3.15 8.77 0.15
CA ILE A 18 3.38 9.64 1.31
C ILE A 18 4.83 9.44 1.72
N PHE A 19 5.64 10.49 1.60
CA PHE A 19 7.04 10.45 2.03
C PHE A 19 7.24 11.34 3.26
N GLU A 20 7.75 10.75 4.32
CA GLU A 20 8.20 11.46 5.52
C GLU A 20 9.67 11.14 5.79
N LYS A 21 10.46 12.19 6.00
CA LYS A 21 11.88 12.06 6.38
C LYS A 21 12.07 12.44 7.85
N GLN A 22 12.54 11.49 8.64
CA GLN A 22 12.93 11.71 10.04
C GLN A 22 14.39 11.32 10.24
N ASN A 23 15.25 12.28 10.59
CA ASN A 23 16.69 12.05 10.80
C ASN A 23 17.06 11.71 12.26
N LYS A 24 16.08 11.65 13.18
CA LYS A 24 16.33 11.43 14.61
C LYS A 24 16.65 9.98 14.95
N LEU A 25 16.17 9.03 14.16
CA LEU A 25 16.29 7.59 14.38
C LEU A 25 16.68 6.94 13.05
N PRO A 26 17.64 6.00 13.02
CA PRO A 26 18.03 5.30 11.80
C PRO A 26 17.03 4.17 11.48
N ILE A 27 15.77 4.55 11.29
CA ILE A 27 14.67 3.62 11.01
C ILE A 27 14.08 3.90 9.64
N LEU A 28 13.73 2.85 8.93
CA LEU A 28 12.98 2.89 7.68
C LEU A 28 11.66 2.16 7.90
N ASN A 29 10.55 2.83 7.63
CA ASN A 29 9.24 2.20 7.59
C ASN A 29 8.65 2.40 6.19
N LEU A 30 8.28 1.29 5.55
CA LEU A 30 7.65 1.26 4.24
C LEU A 30 6.35 0.47 4.37
N GLN A 31 5.24 1.09 4.03
CA GLN A 31 3.93 0.45 4.04
C GLN A 31 3.31 0.56 2.65
N LEU A 32 2.91 -0.58 2.10
CA LEU A 32 2.10 -0.66 0.89
C LEU A 32 0.66 -0.90 1.34
N VAL A 33 -0.27 -0.08 0.85
CA VAL A 33 -1.69 -0.17 1.23
C VAL A 33 -2.51 -0.41 -0.02
N PHE A 34 -3.16 -1.57 -0.09
CA PHE A 34 -4.12 -1.88 -1.14
C PHE A 34 -5.50 -1.38 -0.71
N GLN A 35 -6.03 -0.36 -1.38
CA GLN A 35 -7.33 0.23 -1.05
C GLN A 35 -8.53 -0.61 -1.54
N ASN A 36 -8.30 -1.50 -2.51
CA ASN A 36 -9.34 -2.24 -3.21
C ASN A 36 -9.22 -3.75 -2.96
N SER A 37 -9.07 -4.13 -1.69
CA SER A 37 -8.78 -5.49 -1.22
C SER A 37 -9.79 -5.97 -0.17
N GLY A 38 -9.61 -7.19 0.33
CA GLY A 38 -10.46 -7.80 1.36
C GLY A 38 -11.82 -8.30 0.87
N TYR A 39 -12.68 -8.69 1.81
CA TYR A 39 -13.99 -9.30 1.54
C TYR A 39 -14.97 -8.41 0.77
N ILE A 40 -14.73 -7.09 0.74
CA ILE A 40 -15.56 -6.13 0.00
C ILE A 40 -15.43 -6.35 -1.51
N GLN A 41 -14.25 -6.76 -1.97
CA GLN A 41 -13.96 -6.98 -3.40
C GLN A 41 -14.11 -8.44 -3.84
N ASP A 42 -14.34 -9.35 -2.90
CA ASP A 42 -14.37 -10.79 -3.15
C ASP A 42 -15.55 -11.22 -4.02
N GLY A 43 -16.69 -10.51 -4.01
CA GLY A 43 -17.81 -10.77 -4.91
C GLY A 43 -18.27 -12.24 -4.90
N SER A 44 -18.04 -12.97 -5.99
CA SER A 44 -18.30 -14.42 -6.11
C SER A 44 -17.09 -15.32 -5.81
N LYS A 45 -15.90 -14.73 -5.65
CA LYS A 45 -14.62 -15.42 -5.41
C LYS A 45 -14.11 -15.13 -3.99
N ASN A 46 -14.93 -15.52 -3.02
CA ASN A 46 -14.65 -15.35 -1.59
C ASN A 46 -13.30 -15.94 -1.18
N GLY A 47 -12.56 -15.15 -0.41
CA GLY A 47 -11.29 -15.55 0.20
C GLY A 47 -10.08 -15.43 -0.72
N LEU A 48 -10.22 -15.02 -1.99
CA LEU A 48 -9.05 -14.82 -2.85
C LEU A 48 -8.18 -13.66 -2.37
N ALA A 49 -8.79 -12.54 -1.95
CA ALA A 49 -8.01 -11.43 -1.41
C ALA A 49 -7.23 -11.85 -0.14
N SER A 50 -7.88 -12.62 0.74
CA SER A 50 -7.28 -13.15 1.99
C SER A 50 -6.21 -14.21 1.71
N LEU A 51 -6.41 -15.05 0.70
CA LEU A 51 -5.43 -16.04 0.27
C LEU A 51 -4.18 -15.35 -0.30
N SER A 52 -4.37 -14.36 -1.18
CA SER A 52 -3.27 -13.59 -1.75
C SER A 52 -2.49 -12.82 -0.69
N SER A 53 -3.17 -12.18 0.28
CA SER A 53 -2.48 -11.47 1.36
C SER A 53 -1.62 -12.43 2.18
N LYS A 54 -2.16 -13.59 2.55
CA LYS A 54 -1.42 -14.64 3.28
C LYS A 54 -0.22 -15.18 2.49
N LEU A 55 -0.36 -15.38 1.18
CA LEU A 55 0.74 -15.83 0.32
C LEU A 55 1.86 -14.80 0.22
N LEU A 56 1.51 -13.51 0.24
CA LEU A 56 2.45 -12.40 0.16
C LEU A 56 3.02 -11.98 1.51
N ASN A 57 2.70 -12.70 2.59
CA ASN A 57 3.01 -12.32 3.98
C ASN A 57 2.61 -10.87 4.31
N GLU A 58 1.44 -10.47 3.79
CA GLU A 58 0.76 -9.21 4.13
C GLU A 58 -0.03 -9.34 5.43
#